data_AF-A0A0F9IF20-F1
#
_entry.id   AF-A0A0F9IF20-F1
#
_cell.length_a   1.000
_cell.length_b   1.000
_cell.length_c   1.000
_cell.angle_alpha   90.00
_cell.angle_beta   90.00
_cell.angle_gamma   90.00
#
_symmetry.space_group_name_H-M   'P 1'
#
loop_
_entity.id
_entity.type
_entity.pdbx_description
1 polymer ?
#
loop_
_entity_poly.entity_id
_entity_poly.type
_entity_poly.pdbx_seq_one_letter_code
_entity_poly.pdbx_strand_id
1 'polypeptide(L)'
;IKLPMVRKPSGEEKESTEAKYLKRIANKRYRKDEQWKGDVFRSVLDCRKKNKLLTSYNWQPAADGCIHSTFGFHPSTWRKSSRGPNMMTLPNRDDLAKEFRKMFIAPPGYLWVTADSEAIEAVLVGYWAGSKEYIALAKAGIHGWLAAHVLKEPIPLDIPFDELRRRCQEFKRRDAKVYDRCKRVTHLTAYLGTAQRILEEYPDDFANLKEAKDLQQTLTNLPQWQPIKEWHRRTAERAHHDTYLDNHFGYRHYFHHVYENRSGVWTLGDDGKRSIAFGPQSDASAVQTEFLLKFRQNPEIYPCLRLIVHDEIASLVPRNMVDYAIEEKHKVMTAPIPELGGLSFGAEVSVGPSLGELEVVRT
;
A
#
# COMPACT_ATOMS: atom_id res chain seq x y z
N ILE A 1 -0.17 20.42 -29.19
CA ILE A 1 0.81 20.09 -28.13
C ILE A 1 1.25 18.64 -28.35
N LYS A 2 2.54 18.32 -28.44
CA LYS A 2 3.00 16.93 -28.63
C LYS A 2 2.88 16.14 -27.33
N LEU A 3 2.30 14.96 -27.41
CA LEU A 3 2.20 14.04 -26.27
C LEU A 3 3.54 13.34 -26.04
N PRO A 4 3.77 12.80 -24.83
CA PRO A 4 4.99 12.05 -24.55
C PRO A 4 4.92 10.71 -25.28
N MET A 5 5.95 10.42 -26.07
CA MET A 5 6.16 9.08 -26.61
C MET A 5 6.63 8.17 -25.50
N VAL A 6 5.98 7.02 -25.37
CA VAL A 6 6.28 5.99 -24.38
C VAL A 6 6.46 4.69 -25.11
N ARG A 7 7.59 4.02 -24.83
CA ARG A 7 7.86 2.69 -25.35
C ARG A 7 7.03 1.68 -24.55
N LYS A 8 6.13 0.97 -25.23
CA LYS A 8 5.34 -0.11 -24.64
C LYS A 8 6.22 -1.36 -24.44
N PRO A 9 5.78 -2.32 -23.60
CA PRO A 9 6.45 -3.62 -23.48
C PRO A 9 6.63 -4.35 -24.82
N SER A 10 5.74 -4.10 -25.79
CA SER A 10 5.85 -4.60 -27.17
C SER A 10 6.99 -3.97 -27.99
N GLY A 11 7.74 -3.02 -27.43
CA GLY A 11 8.82 -2.30 -28.10
C GLY A 11 8.36 -1.10 -28.94
N GLU A 12 7.05 -0.96 -29.20
CA GLU A 12 6.46 0.14 -29.96
C GLU A 12 6.44 1.45 -29.17
N GLU A 13 6.86 2.56 -29.79
CA GLU A 13 6.68 3.89 -29.22
C GLU A 13 5.31 4.45 -29.64
N LYS A 14 4.49 4.79 -28.65
CA LYS A 14 3.19 5.46 -28.86
C LYS A 14 3.05 6.68 -27.97
N GLU A 15 2.29 7.66 -28.45
CA GLU A 15 1.84 8.75 -27.60
C GLU A 15 1.03 8.17 -26.42
N SER A 16 1.36 8.58 -25.20
CA SER A 16 0.66 8.15 -24.00
C SER A 16 -0.10 9.30 -23.36
N THR A 17 -1.35 9.03 -23.01
CA THR A 17 -2.18 9.92 -22.19
C THR A 17 -2.25 9.45 -20.75
N GLU A 18 -1.40 8.53 -20.27
CA GLU A 18 -1.45 8.13 -18.85
C GLU A 18 -1.18 9.32 -17.93
N ALA A 19 -1.86 9.32 -16.77
CA ALA A 19 -1.86 10.45 -15.85
C ALA A 19 -0.44 10.89 -15.44
N LYS A 20 0.47 9.94 -15.20
CA LYS A 20 1.85 10.22 -14.80
C LYS A 20 2.64 11.01 -15.86
N TYR A 21 2.47 10.69 -17.14
CA TYR A 21 3.15 11.43 -18.21
C TYR A 21 2.51 12.79 -18.45
N LEU A 22 1.18 12.89 -18.35
CA LEU A 22 0.47 14.16 -18.43
C LEU A 22 0.88 15.11 -17.28
N LYS A 23 1.01 14.60 -16.05
CA LYS A 23 1.52 15.37 -14.90
C LYS A 23 2.91 15.93 -15.16
N ARG A 24 3.82 15.10 -15.69
CA ARG A 24 5.18 15.53 -16.05
C ARG A 24 5.16 16.69 -17.05
N ILE A 25 4.27 16.65 -18.04
CA ILE A 25 4.14 17.73 -19.02
C ILE A 25 3.48 18.96 -18.39
N ALA A 26 2.40 18.76 -17.61
CA ALA A 26 1.70 19.84 -16.90
C ALA A 26 2.65 20.67 -16.02
N ASN A 27 3.62 20.01 -15.38
CA ASN A 27 4.59 20.63 -14.48
C ASN A 27 5.87 21.12 -15.15
N LYS A 28 6.01 21.02 -16.48
CA LYS A 28 7.16 21.61 -17.16
C LYS A 28 7.18 23.12 -16.95
N ARG A 29 8.39 23.67 -16.90
CA ARG A 29 8.60 25.12 -16.94
C ARG A 29 8.38 25.60 -18.37
N TYR A 30 7.26 26.28 -18.60
CA TYR A 30 6.93 26.90 -19.86
C TYR A 30 7.40 28.35 -19.89
N ARG A 31 7.56 28.92 -21.11
CA ARG A 31 7.67 30.37 -21.27
C ARG A 31 6.32 31.01 -20.93
N LYS A 32 6.31 32.29 -20.56
CA LYS A 32 5.11 32.99 -20.07
C LYS A 32 3.94 32.93 -21.06
N ASP A 33 4.23 33.04 -22.35
CA ASP A 33 3.31 32.95 -23.49
C ASP A 33 2.82 31.51 -23.78
N GLU A 34 3.49 30.50 -23.23
CA GLU A 34 3.16 29.08 -23.40
C GLU A 34 2.62 28.41 -22.13
N GLN A 35 2.44 29.17 -21.04
CA GLN A 35 1.99 28.66 -19.75
C GLN A 35 0.64 27.92 -19.85
N TRP A 36 -0.23 28.38 -20.76
CA TRP A 36 -1.51 27.75 -21.07
C TRP A 36 -1.41 26.26 -21.40
N LYS A 37 -0.27 25.78 -21.92
CA LYS A 37 -0.05 24.35 -22.21
C LYS A 37 -0.10 23.52 -20.94
N GLY A 38 0.55 23.99 -19.87
CA GLY A 38 0.53 23.32 -18.58
C GLY A 38 -0.87 23.30 -17.97
N ASP A 39 -1.58 24.43 -18.08
CA ASP A 39 -2.92 24.59 -17.52
C ASP A 39 -3.94 23.69 -18.22
N VAL A 40 -3.86 23.52 -19.55
CA VAL A 40 -4.69 22.56 -20.29
C VAL A 40 -4.53 21.15 -19.74
N PHE A 41 -3.30 20.67 -19.49
CA PHE A 41 -3.10 19.32 -18.95
C PHE A 41 -3.57 19.17 -17.51
N ARG A 42 -3.43 20.22 -16.68
CA ARG A 42 -4.00 20.22 -15.31
C ARG A 42 -5.52 20.08 -15.37
N SER A 43 -6.18 20.83 -16.24
CA SER A 43 -7.63 20.73 -16.46
C SER A 43 -8.05 19.35 -16.96
N VAL A 44 -7.30 18.76 -17.91
CA VAL A 44 -7.56 17.39 -18.38
C VAL A 44 -7.42 16.37 -17.24
N LEU A 45 -6.39 16.48 -16.40
CA LEU A 45 -6.19 15.61 -15.25
C LEU A 45 -7.33 15.74 -14.22
N ASP A 46 -7.77 16.96 -13.93
CA ASP A 46 -8.91 17.22 -13.04
C ASP A 46 -10.22 16.66 -13.60
N CYS A 47 -10.51 16.90 -14.88
CA CYS A 47 -11.66 16.31 -15.57
C CYS A 47 -11.64 14.78 -15.51
N ARG A 48 -10.48 14.14 -15.73
CA ARG A 48 -10.35 12.68 -15.65
C ARG A 48 -10.56 12.15 -14.24
N LYS A 49 -10.07 12.87 -13.23
CA LYS A 49 -10.29 12.51 -11.82
C LYS A 49 -11.78 12.53 -11.48
N LYS A 50 -12.47 13.62 -11.80
CA LYS A 50 -13.93 13.77 -11.61
C LYS A 50 -14.72 12.72 -12.41
N ASN A 51 -14.37 12.52 -13.68
CA ASN A 51 -15.02 11.53 -14.52
C ASN A 51 -14.80 10.10 -14.01
N LYS A 52 -13.62 9.77 -13.48
CA LYS A 52 -13.38 8.47 -12.83
C LYS A 52 -14.30 8.30 -11.62
N LEU A 53 -14.48 9.33 -10.79
CA LEU A 53 -15.40 9.26 -9.67
C LEU A 53 -16.84 8.97 -10.12
N LEU A 54 -17.31 9.71 -11.13
CA LEU A 54 -18.67 9.55 -11.67
C LEU A 54 -18.88 8.19 -12.35
N THR A 55 -17.92 7.72 -13.13
CA THR A 55 -18.09 6.49 -13.92
C THR A 55 -17.78 5.22 -13.13
N SER A 56 -16.78 5.28 -12.24
CA SER A 56 -16.31 4.09 -11.50
C SER A 56 -17.05 3.87 -10.19
N TYR A 57 -17.67 4.91 -9.61
CA TYR A 57 -18.27 4.85 -8.28
C TYR A 57 -19.74 5.27 -8.19
N ASN A 58 -20.41 5.57 -9.31
CA ASN A 58 -21.86 5.79 -9.33
C ASN A 58 -22.63 4.46 -9.21
N TRP A 59 -22.44 3.80 -8.07
CA TRP A 59 -23.05 2.51 -7.77
C TRP A 59 -24.48 2.71 -7.27
N GLN A 60 -25.41 1.93 -7.81
CA GLN A 60 -26.80 1.95 -7.37
C GLN A 60 -26.97 0.94 -6.23
N PRO A 61 -27.54 1.34 -5.07
CA PRO A 61 -27.93 0.42 -4.03
C PRO A 61 -28.94 -0.62 -4.53
N ALA A 62 -28.90 -1.82 -3.95
CA ALA A 62 -29.94 -2.81 -4.13
C ALA A 62 -31.23 -2.41 -3.37
N ALA A 63 -32.27 -3.24 -3.45
CA ALA A 63 -33.56 -2.97 -2.84
C ALA A 63 -33.51 -2.80 -1.30
N ASP A 64 -32.49 -3.35 -0.65
CA ASP A 64 -32.22 -3.21 0.79
C ASP A 64 -31.42 -1.94 1.14
N GLY A 65 -31.18 -1.05 0.16
CA GLY A 65 -30.41 0.17 0.33
C GLY A 65 -28.90 -0.06 0.48
N CYS A 66 -28.40 -1.27 0.25
CA CYS A 66 -27.00 -1.64 0.41
C CYS A 66 -26.29 -1.87 -0.92
N ILE A 67 -24.96 -1.72 -0.92
CA ILE A 67 -24.10 -2.11 -2.04
C ILE A 67 -23.55 -3.51 -1.77
N HIS A 68 -23.85 -4.46 -2.65
CA HIS A 68 -23.41 -5.84 -2.54
C HIS A 68 -22.23 -6.09 -3.47
N SER A 69 -21.10 -6.50 -2.93
CA SER A 69 -19.89 -6.84 -3.69
C SER A 69 -19.58 -8.33 -3.55
N THR A 70 -18.92 -8.91 -4.55
CA THR A 70 -18.45 -10.30 -4.50
C THR A 70 -16.95 -10.35 -4.27
N PHE A 71 -16.53 -10.94 -3.15
CA PHE A 71 -15.12 -11.17 -2.83
C PHE A 71 -14.60 -12.50 -3.40
N GLY A 72 -13.32 -12.54 -3.75
CA GLY A 72 -12.63 -13.74 -4.20
C GLY A 72 -11.12 -13.56 -4.31
N PHE A 73 -10.44 -14.54 -4.91
CA PHE A 73 -8.97 -14.58 -5.04
C PHE A 73 -8.54 -14.58 -6.52
N HIS A 74 -9.03 -13.61 -7.30
CA HIS A 74 -8.74 -13.54 -8.74
C HIS A 74 -7.24 -13.30 -9.06
N PRO A 75 -6.47 -12.50 -8.31
CA PRO A 75 -5.03 -12.39 -8.52
C PRO A 75 -4.34 -13.72 -8.25
N SER A 76 -3.42 -14.12 -9.13
CA SER A 76 -2.64 -15.36 -8.98
C SER A 76 -1.83 -15.39 -7.69
N THR A 77 -1.53 -14.23 -7.09
CA THR A 77 -0.76 -14.07 -5.83
C THR A 77 -1.58 -14.34 -4.57
N TRP A 78 -2.81 -14.87 -4.69
CA TRP A 78 -3.72 -15.17 -3.58
C TRP A 78 -4.15 -13.94 -2.77
N ARG A 79 -4.05 -12.75 -3.37
CA ARG A 79 -4.61 -11.54 -2.78
C ARG A 79 -6.13 -11.55 -2.91
N LYS A 80 -6.82 -11.09 -1.87
CA LYS A 80 -8.26 -10.82 -1.95
C LYS A 80 -8.54 -9.76 -3.00
N SER A 81 -9.67 -9.92 -3.66
CA SER A 81 -10.19 -9.07 -4.73
C SER A 81 -11.70 -8.94 -4.57
N SER A 82 -12.29 -7.91 -5.15
CA SER A 82 -13.73 -7.77 -5.19
C SER A 82 -14.22 -7.27 -6.54
N ARG A 83 -15.44 -7.66 -6.90
CA ARG A 83 -16.08 -7.29 -8.17
C ARG A 83 -17.58 -7.06 -7.99
N GLY A 84 -18.12 -6.23 -8.88
CA GLY A 84 -19.54 -5.93 -8.98
C GLY A 84 -20.17 -5.32 -7.72
N PRO A 85 -19.67 -4.21 -7.14
CA PRO A 85 -18.55 -3.37 -7.56
C PRO A 85 -17.20 -3.72 -6.87
N ASN A 86 -16.09 -3.12 -7.32
CA ASN A 86 -14.76 -3.38 -6.74
C ASN A 86 -14.48 -2.48 -5.52
N MET A 87 -14.81 -2.98 -4.34
CA MET A 87 -14.56 -2.33 -3.05
C MET A 87 -13.08 -2.19 -2.68
N MET A 88 -12.16 -2.95 -3.31
CA MET A 88 -10.72 -2.84 -3.05
C MET A 88 -10.11 -1.58 -3.67
N THR A 89 -10.91 -0.78 -4.40
CA THR A 89 -10.46 0.43 -5.10
C THR A 89 -11.07 1.71 -4.54
N LEU A 90 -11.72 1.63 -3.37
CA LEU A 90 -12.30 2.81 -2.71
C LEU A 90 -11.24 3.92 -2.58
N PRO A 91 -11.52 5.13 -3.08
CA PRO A 91 -10.62 6.27 -2.94
C PRO A 91 -10.28 6.56 -1.47
N ASN A 92 -9.03 6.96 -1.18
CA ASN A 92 -8.57 7.22 0.19
C ASN A 92 -7.68 8.46 0.40
N ARG A 93 -7.24 9.16 -0.67
CA ARG A 93 -6.11 10.12 -0.59
C ARG A 93 -6.41 11.54 -1.11
N ASP A 94 -7.67 11.97 -1.12
CA ASP A 94 -8.04 13.36 -1.43
C ASP A 94 -9.39 13.77 -0.81
N ASP A 95 -9.70 15.08 -0.81
CA ASP A 95 -10.94 15.60 -0.21
C ASP A 95 -12.19 14.97 -0.84
N LEU A 96 -12.19 14.76 -2.17
CA LEU A 96 -13.28 14.08 -2.86
C LEU A 96 -13.42 12.62 -2.43
N ALA A 97 -12.32 11.93 -2.13
CA ALA A 97 -12.32 10.58 -1.59
C ALA A 97 -12.92 10.55 -0.19
N LYS A 98 -12.60 11.55 0.66
CA LYS A 98 -13.22 11.68 1.98
C LYS A 98 -14.72 11.87 1.87
N GLU A 99 -15.18 12.80 1.04
CA GLU A 99 -16.61 13.03 0.81
C GLU A 99 -17.31 11.79 0.21
N PHE A 100 -16.65 11.07 -0.71
CA PHE A 100 -17.19 9.81 -1.22
C PHE A 100 -17.30 8.72 -0.15
N ARG A 101 -16.29 8.59 0.73
CA ARG A 101 -16.33 7.63 1.85
C ARG A 101 -17.43 7.96 2.87
N LYS A 102 -17.84 9.22 3.01
CA LYS A 102 -18.99 9.61 3.85
C LYS A 102 -20.33 9.05 3.35
N MET A 103 -20.42 8.65 2.08
CA MET A 103 -21.63 8.03 1.55
C MET A 103 -21.86 6.61 2.08
N PHE A 104 -20.84 5.96 2.64
CA PHE A 104 -20.96 4.65 3.28
C PHE A 104 -21.35 4.84 4.75
N ILE A 105 -22.64 5.05 4.98
CA ILE A 105 -23.20 5.35 6.30
C ILE A 105 -23.54 4.08 7.10
N ALA A 106 -23.41 4.15 8.42
CA ALA A 106 -23.98 3.15 9.31
C ALA A 106 -25.50 3.36 9.45
N PRO A 107 -26.32 2.29 9.49
CA PRO A 107 -27.75 2.42 9.74
C PRO A 107 -28.03 2.90 11.17
N PRO A 108 -29.25 3.40 11.46
CA PRO A 108 -29.63 3.82 12.82
C PRO A 108 -29.37 2.73 13.87
N GLY A 109 -28.75 3.10 14.99
CA GLY A 109 -28.38 2.18 16.06
C GLY A 109 -27.03 1.47 15.87
N TYR A 110 -26.33 1.70 14.76
CA TYR A 110 -25.02 1.10 14.46
C TYR A 110 -23.93 2.17 14.32
N LEU A 111 -22.67 1.72 14.39
CA LEU A 111 -21.48 2.47 13.99
C LEU A 111 -20.56 1.58 13.14
N TRP A 112 -19.74 2.21 12.31
CA TRP A 112 -18.60 1.52 11.71
C TRP A 112 -17.51 1.31 12.76
N VAL A 113 -16.99 0.10 12.82
CA VAL A 113 -15.77 -0.25 13.55
C VAL A 113 -14.81 -0.89 12.56
N THR A 114 -13.73 -0.19 12.23
CA THR A 114 -12.70 -0.68 11.32
C THR A 114 -11.43 -1.00 12.08
N ALA A 115 -10.67 -1.97 11.59
CA ALA A 115 -9.38 -2.33 12.16
C ALA A 115 -8.38 -2.57 11.03
N ASP A 116 -7.23 -1.90 11.09
CA ASP A 116 -6.17 -1.92 10.07
C ASP A 116 -4.84 -2.33 10.70
N SER A 117 -4.03 -3.11 9.98
CA SER A 117 -2.75 -3.59 10.51
C SER A 117 -1.64 -2.55 10.33
N GLU A 118 -0.92 -2.24 11.39
CA GLU A 118 0.17 -1.27 11.33
C GLU A 118 1.37 -1.82 10.53
N ALA A 119 1.63 -1.23 9.37
CA ALA A 119 2.82 -1.45 8.55
C ALA A 119 3.08 -2.94 8.19
N ILE A 120 2.02 -3.76 8.10
CA ILE A 120 2.10 -5.21 7.89
C ILE A 120 3.05 -5.60 6.75
N GLU A 121 2.94 -4.95 5.60
CA GLU A 121 3.76 -5.24 4.42
C GLU A 121 5.24 -4.90 4.65
N ALA A 122 5.56 -3.79 5.32
CA ALA A 122 6.94 -3.43 5.63
C ALA A 122 7.55 -4.39 6.67
N VAL A 123 6.76 -4.80 7.67
CA VAL A 123 7.18 -5.81 8.66
C VAL A 123 7.46 -7.14 7.96
N LEU A 124 6.59 -7.55 7.02
CA LEU A 124 6.77 -8.79 6.26
C LEU A 124 7.97 -8.74 5.31
N VAL A 125 8.29 -7.59 4.71
CA VAL A 125 9.56 -7.42 3.96
C VAL A 125 10.76 -7.73 4.86
N GLY A 126 10.77 -7.21 6.10
CA GLY A 126 11.81 -7.54 7.08
C GLY A 126 11.85 -9.01 7.48
N TYR A 127 10.67 -9.61 7.63
CA TYR A 127 10.52 -11.04 7.96
C TYR A 127 11.08 -11.95 6.87
N TRP A 128 10.67 -11.75 5.61
CA TRP A 128 11.19 -12.47 4.45
C TRP A 128 12.70 -12.30 4.27
N ALA A 129 13.21 -11.13 4.65
CA ALA A 129 14.64 -10.84 4.64
C ALA A 129 15.42 -11.41 5.83
N GLY A 130 14.74 -11.89 6.87
CA GLY A 130 15.38 -12.35 8.10
C GLY A 130 16.04 -11.22 8.90
N SER A 131 15.65 -9.95 8.71
CA SER A 131 16.23 -8.81 9.43
C SER A 131 15.37 -8.37 10.60
N LYS A 132 15.81 -8.70 11.82
CA LYS A 132 15.14 -8.27 13.05
C LYS A 132 15.20 -6.74 13.22
N GLU A 133 16.30 -6.14 12.81
CA GLU A 133 16.54 -4.70 12.89
C GLU A 133 15.64 -3.93 11.92
N TYR A 134 15.43 -4.45 10.70
CA TYR A 134 14.48 -3.86 9.76
C TYR A 134 13.04 -4.03 10.25
N ILE A 135 12.67 -5.17 10.83
CA ILE A 135 11.34 -5.38 11.45
C ILE A 135 11.12 -4.34 12.55
N ALA A 136 12.11 -4.13 13.44
CA ALA A 136 12.01 -3.12 14.48
C ALA A 136 11.82 -1.71 13.91
N LEU A 137 12.59 -1.34 12.87
CA LEU A 137 12.43 -0.05 12.19
C LEU A 137 11.08 0.09 11.47
N ALA A 138 10.59 -0.98 10.83
CA ALA A 138 9.28 -1.01 10.19
C ALA A 138 8.16 -0.77 11.20
N LYS A 139 8.20 -1.45 12.36
CA LYS A 139 7.26 -1.28 13.48
C LYS A 139 7.34 0.09 14.13
N ALA A 140 8.54 0.67 14.24
CA ALA A 140 8.71 2.02 14.79
C ALA A 140 8.19 3.11 13.83
N GLY A 141 8.30 2.89 12.52
CA GLY A 141 7.80 3.81 11.50
C GLY A 141 8.88 4.25 10.52
N ILE A 142 9.33 3.32 9.66
CA ILE A 142 10.39 3.55 8.66
C ILE A 142 10.15 4.77 7.76
N HIS A 143 8.88 5.08 7.43
CA HIS A 143 8.53 6.25 6.62
C HIS A 143 8.77 7.56 7.37
N GLY A 144 8.47 7.57 8.67
CA GLY A 144 8.74 8.69 9.57
C GLY A 144 10.24 8.87 9.78
N TRP A 145 10.98 7.79 9.97
CA TRP A 145 12.45 7.81 10.02
C TRP A 145 13.06 8.45 8.77
N LEU A 146 12.59 8.05 7.58
CA LEU A 146 13.06 8.61 6.31
C LEU A 146 12.64 10.08 6.14
N ALA A 147 11.43 10.44 6.57
CA ALA A 147 10.95 11.82 6.58
C ALA A 147 11.81 12.73 7.49
N ALA A 148 12.23 12.21 8.64
CA ALA A 148 13.15 12.89 9.56
C ALA A 148 14.48 13.24 8.86
N HIS A 149 15.03 12.32 8.08
CA HIS A 149 16.24 12.57 7.29
C HIS A 149 16.03 13.65 6.21
N VAL A 150 14.88 13.60 5.51
CA VAL A 150 14.51 14.63 4.51
C VAL A 150 14.42 16.01 5.15
N LEU A 151 13.80 16.10 6.32
CA LEU A 151 13.62 17.34 7.08
C LEU A 151 14.86 17.77 7.88
N LYS A 152 16.00 17.09 7.68
CA LYS A 152 17.29 17.40 8.34
C LYS A 152 17.27 17.23 9.86
N GLU A 153 16.42 16.34 10.35
CA GLU A 153 16.29 15.96 11.76
C GLU A 153 16.47 14.43 11.92
N PRO A 154 17.64 13.86 11.57
CA PRO A 154 17.81 12.41 11.59
C PRO A 154 17.55 11.81 12.98
N ILE A 155 16.88 10.65 13.00
CA ILE A 155 16.63 9.88 14.22
C ILE A 155 17.69 8.77 14.30
N PRO A 156 18.51 8.72 15.37
CA PRO A 156 19.43 7.62 15.59
C PRO A 156 18.68 6.30 15.76
N LEU A 157 19.22 5.19 15.23
CA LEU A 157 18.60 3.87 15.30
C LEU A 157 18.95 3.10 16.58
N ASP A 158 19.98 3.55 17.29
CA ASP A 158 20.54 2.97 18.52
C ASP A 158 19.92 3.58 19.79
N ILE A 159 18.62 3.90 19.73
CA ILE A 159 17.84 4.41 20.86
C ILE A 159 16.77 3.39 21.28
N PRO A 160 16.21 3.49 22.50
CA PRO A 160 15.12 2.62 22.93
C PRO A 160 13.95 2.61 21.95
N PHE A 161 13.33 1.43 21.75
CA PHE A 161 12.28 1.25 20.73
C PHE A 161 11.10 2.22 20.90
N ASP A 162 10.64 2.45 22.13
CA ASP A 162 9.52 3.36 22.40
C ASP A 162 9.85 4.81 21.99
N GLU A 163 11.09 5.22 22.20
CA GLU A 163 11.58 6.53 21.79
C GLU A 163 11.70 6.64 20.27
N LEU A 164 12.23 5.59 19.61
CA LEU A 164 12.30 5.51 18.15
C LEU A 164 10.89 5.58 17.53
N ARG A 165 9.94 4.81 18.05
CA ARG A 165 8.55 4.76 17.58
C ARG A 165 7.88 6.13 17.74
N ARG A 166 7.97 6.73 18.93
CA ARG A 166 7.42 8.06 19.21
C ARG A 166 7.92 9.10 18.21
N ARG A 167 9.24 9.22 18.07
CA ARG A 167 9.85 10.19 17.14
C ARG A 167 9.46 9.93 15.69
N CYS A 168 9.39 8.67 15.25
CA CYS A 168 8.98 8.36 13.88
C CYS A 168 7.51 8.71 13.60
N GLN A 169 6.61 8.47 14.56
CA GLN A 169 5.17 8.69 14.40
C GLN A 169 4.78 10.17 14.32
N GLU A 170 5.55 11.08 14.94
CA GLU A 170 5.31 12.53 14.90
C GLU A 170 5.27 13.09 13.46
N PHE A 171 6.08 12.54 12.56
CA PHE A 171 6.21 13.03 11.19
C PHE A 171 4.95 12.83 10.34
N LYS A 172 4.12 11.82 10.63
CA LYS A 172 2.84 11.59 9.91
C LYS A 172 1.91 12.79 10.04
N ARG A 173 1.87 13.44 11.21
CA ARG A 173 1.03 14.60 11.50
C ARG A 173 1.72 15.93 11.14
N ARG A 174 3.03 16.00 11.35
CA ARG A 174 3.81 17.24 11.15
C ARG A 174 3.98 17.61 9.68
N ASP A 175 4.24 16.63 8.81
CA ASP A 175 4.36 16.86 7.36
C ASP A 175 3.86 15.63 6.58
N ALA A 176 2.55 15.55 6.41
CA ALA A 176 1.90 14.47 5.69
C ALA A 176 2.42 14.31 4.25
N LYS A 177 2.81 15.41 3.58
CA LYS A 177 3.31 15.38 2.20
C LYS A 177 4.68 14.71 2.12
N VAL A 178 5.60 15.09 3.01
CA VAL A 178 6.93 14.46 3.07
C VAL A 178 6.83 13.01 3.53
N TYR A 179 5.98 12.72 4.51
CA TYR A 179 5.72 11.36 4.98
C TYR A 179 5.22 10.46 3.83
N ASP A 180 4.24 10.94 3.07
CA ASP A 180 3.67 10.21 1.93
C ASP A 180 4.68 9.97 0.80
N ARG A 181 5.54 10.97 0.51
CA ARG A 181 6.65 10.81 -0.42
C ARG A 181 7.61 9.70 0.05
N CYS A 182 7.98 9.70 1.32
CA CYS A 182 8.85 8.69 1.91
C CYS A 182 8.22 7.30 1.86
N LYS A 183 6.92 7.19 2.19
CA LYS A 183 6.14 5.95 2.08
C LYS A 183 6.20 5.35 0.67
N ARG A 184 6.01 6.18 -0.36
CA ARG A 184 6.07 5.77 -1.78
C ARG A 184 7.46 5.28 -2.18
N VAL A 185 8.52 5.97 -1.73
CA VAL A 185 9.91 5.57 -1.99
C VAL A 185 10.24 4.26 -1.30
N THR A 186 9.89 4.10 -0.02
CA THR A 186 10.12 2.85 0.73
C THR A 186 9.45 1.67 0.03
N HIS A 187 8.17 1.81 -0.32
CA HIS A 187 7.40 0.74 -0.96
C HIS A 187 7.98 0.36 -2.34
N LEU A 188 8.24 1.33 -3.22
CA LEU A 188 8.82 1.03 -4.53
C LEU A 188 10.22 0.42 -4.39
N THR A 189 11.05 0.92 -3.48
CA THR A 189 12.41 0.40 -3.27
C THR A 189 12.41 -1.02 -2.73
N ALA A 190 11.48 -1.36 -1.83
CA ALA A 190 11.31 -2.72 -1.31
C ALA A 190 11.00 -3.76 -2.41
N TYR A 191 10.41 -3.32 -3.53
CA TYR A 191 10.03 -4.16 -4.67
C TYR A 191 10.79 -3.81 -5.96
N LEU A 192 12.08 -3.47 -5.83
CA LEU A 192 13.01 -3.26 -6.95
C LEU A 192 12.60 -2.13 -7.93
N GLY A 193 11.87 -1.14 -7.42
CA GLY A 193 11.66 0.13 -8.11
C GLY A 193 12.96 0.93 -8.17
N THR A 194 13.38 1.35 -9.36
CA THR A 194 14.55 2.21 -9.53
C THR A 194 14.20 3.66 -9.19
N ALA A 195 15.20 4.50 -8.89
CA ALA A 195 15.01 5.96 -8.76
C ALA A 195 14.29 6.57 -9.98
N GLN A 196 14.58 6.07 -11.19
CA GLN A 196 13.87 6.47 -12.39
C GLN A 196 12.39 6.09 -12.33
N ARG A 197 12.07 4.85 -11.92
CA ARG A 197 10.68 4.42 -11.76
C ARG A 197 9.95 5.23 -10.69
N ILE A 198 10.62 5.56 -9.57
CA ILE A 198 10.08 6.40 -8.51
C ILE A 198 9.68 7.78 -9.07
N LEU A 199 10.59 8.43 -9.81
CA LEU A 199 10.32 9.72 -10.45
C LEU A 199 9.19 9.62 -11.49
N GLU A 200 9.15 8.54 -12.28
CA GLU A 200 8.12 8.35 -13.30
C GLU A 200 6.73 8.13 -12.71
N GLU A 201 6.61 7.39 -11.62
CA GLU A 201 5.33 7.16 -10.95
C GLU A 201 4.87 8.38 -10.13
N TYR A 202 5.81 9.12 -9.55
CA TYR A 202 5.52 10.26 -8.66
C TYR A 202 6.28 11.53 -9.08
N PRO A 203 6.00 12.09 -10.26
CA PRO A 203 6.72 13.25 -10.78
C PRO A 203 6.46 14.53 -9.98
N ASP A 204 5.39 14.59 -9.18
CA ASP A 204 5.05 15.74 -8.34
C ASP A 204 5.89 15.78 -7.04
N ASP A 205 6.53 14.68 -6.68
CA ASP A 205 7.26 14.52 -5.41
C ASP A 205 8.74 14.91 -5.49
N PHE A 206 9.27 14.99 -6.72
CA PHE A 206 10.70 15.16 -6.99
C PHE A 206 10.92 16.19 -8.09
N ALA A 207 11.87 17.11 -7.86
CA ALA A 207 12.27 18.07 -8.86
C ALA A 207 13.04 17.42 -10.01
N ASN A 208 13.82 16.36 -9.73
CA ASN A 208 14.66 15.68 -10.69
C ASN A 208 15.05 14.26 -10.23
N LEU A 209 15.71 13.52 -11.11
CA LEU A 209 16.16 12.15 -10.85
C LEU A 209 17.19 12.06 -9.71
N LYS A 210 18.00 13.10 -9.52
CA LYS A 210 19.00 13.13 -8.46
C LYS A 210 18.32 13.11 -7.09
N GLU A 211 17.28 13.92 -6.88
CA GLU A 211 16.51 13.92 -5.63
C GLU A 211 15.88 12.56 -5.32
N ALA A 212 15.28 11.91 -6.32
CA ALA A 212 14.72 10.57 -6.17
C ALA A 212 15.80 9.52 -5.84
N LYS A 213 16.98 9.64 -6.46
CA LYS A 213 18.12 8.76 -6.24
C LYS A 213 18.70 8.95 -4.84
N ASP A 214 18.94 10.20 -4.42
CA ASP A 214 19.51 10.53 -3.12
C ASP A 214 18.61 10.00 -2.00
N LEU A 215 17.28 10.22 -2.10
CA LEU A 215 16.33 9.70 -1.12
C LEU A 215 16.26 8.17 -1.09
N GLN A 216 16.27 7.52 -2.26
CA GLN A 216 16.34 6.06 -2.34
C GLN A 216 17.65 5.55 -1.71
N GLN A 217 18.78 6.22 -1.94
CA GLN A 217 20.08 5.85 -1.41
C GLN A 217 20.17 5.98 0.11
N THR A 218 19.53 6.99 0.72
CA THR A 218 19.39 7.09 2.18
C THR A 218 18.84 5.79 2.77
N LEU A 219 17.84 5.19 2.12
CA LEU A 219 17.25 3.93 2.56
C LEU A 219 18.16 2.73 2.25
N THR A 220 18.68 2.62 1.02
CA THR A 220 19.44 1.42 0.60
C THR A 220 20.86 1.34 1.16
N ASN A 221 21.37 2.43 1.74
CA ASN A 221 22.67 2.50 2.39
C ASN A 221 22.62 2.11 3.87
N LEU A 222 21.42 1.94 4.43
CA LEU A 222 21.27 1.43 5.79
C LEU A 222 21.86 0.01 5.91
N PRO A 223 22.60 -0.29 7.00
CA PRO A 223 22.99 -1.66 7.32
C PRO A 223 21.80 -2.63 7.37
N GLN A 224 20.67 -2.16 7.90
CA GLN A 224 19.39 -2.89 7.98
C GLN A 224 18.81 -3.24 6.61
N TRP A 225 19.25 -2.58 5.53
CA TRP A 225 18.81 -2.87 4.17
C TRP A 225 19.62 -3.99 3.50
N GLN A 226 20.79 -4.36 4.04
CA GLN A 226 21.63 -5.40 3.43
C GLN A 226 20.93 -6.77 3.38
N PRO A 227 20.24 -7.24 4.44
CA PRO A 227 19.47 -8.48 4.36
C PRO A 227 18.34 -8.42 3.31
N ILE A 228 17.74 -7.25 3.07
CA ILE A 228 16.72 -7.06 2.03
C ILE A 228 17.30 -7.34 0.64
N LYS A 229 18.51 -6.82 0.35
CA LYS A 229 19.20 -7.07 -0.93
C LYS A 229 19.51 -8.55 -1.14
N GLU A 230 19.97 -9.22 -0.08
CA GLU A 230 20.26 -10.66 -0.13
C GLU A 230 18.98 -11.48 -0.32
N TRP A 231 17.88 -11.09 0.33
CA TRP A 231 16.57 -11.69 0.08
C TRP A 231 16.08 -11.49 -1.35
N HIS A 232 16.25 -10.29 -1.93
CA HIS A 232 15.92 -10.05 -3.34
C HIS A 232 16.65 -11.04 -4.25
N ARG A 233 17.96 -11.17 -4.07
CA ARG A 233 18.80 -12.08 -4.88
C ARG A 233 18.34 -13.54 -4.73
N ARG A 234 18.30 -14.06 -3.51
CA ARG A 234 17.92 -15.46 -3.25
C ARG A 234 16.51 -15.80 -3.73
N THR A 235 15.57 -14.89 -3.56
CA THR A 235 14.16 -15.12 -3.95
C THR A 235 14.01 -15.14 -5.46
N ALA A 236 14.65 -14.21 -6.18
CA ALA A 236 14.63 -14.22 -7.63
C ALA A 236 15.34 -15.47 -8.20
N GLU A 237 16.49 -15.87 -7.65
CA GLU A 237 17.19 -17.09 -8.06
C GLU A 237 16.33 -18.33 -7.84
N ARG A 238 15.72 -18.46 -6.66
CA ARG A 238 14.82 -19.57 -6.36
C ARG A 238 13.60 -19.59 -7.29
N ALA A 239 12.94 -18.45 -7.49
CA ALA A 239 11.80 -18.36 -8.40
C ALA A 239 12.17 -18.69 -9.85
N HIS A 240 13.39 -18.36 -10.28
CA HIS A 240 13.87 -18.69 -11.62
C HIS A 240 14.16 -20.17 -11.79
N HIS A 241 14.82 -20.78 -10.79
CA HIS A 241 15.17 -22.21 -10.81
C HIS A 241 13.96 -23.11 -10.61
N ASP A 242 13.17 -22.86 -9.56
CA ASP A 242 12.05 -23.71 -9.16
C ASP A 242 10.80 -23.42 -9.98
N THR A 243 10.71 -22.26 -10.65
CA THR A 243 9.54 -21.76 -11.39
C THR A 243 8.29 -21.50 -10.52
N TYR A 244 8.44 -21.56 -9.20
CA TYR A 244 7.40 -21.20 -8.24
C TYR A 244 7.98 -20.69 -6.93
N LEU A 245 7.14 -20.02 -6.13
CA LEU A 245 7.39 -19.74 -4.73
C LEU A 245 6.15 -20.12 -3.92
N ASP A 246 6.39 -20.59 -2.69
CA ASP A 246 5.36 -20.80 -1.68
C ASP A 246 5.49 -19.71 -0.61
N ASN A 247 4.36 -19.18 -0.12
CA ASN A 247 4.34 -18.31 1.05
C ASN A 247 4.35 -19.16 2.34
N HIS A 248 4.36 -18.53 3.52
CA HIS A 248 4.46 -19.25 4.80
C HIS A 248 3.20 -20.04 5.18
N PHE A 249 2.10 -19.82 4.44
CA PHE A 249 0.81 -20.51 4.61
C PHE A 249 0.58 -21.59 3.55
N GLY A 250 1.59 -21.88 2.72
CA GLY A 250 1.51 -22.90 1.67
C GLY A 250 0.79 -22.45 0.38
N TYR A 251 0.56 -21.14 0.20
CA TYR A 251 0.02 -20.62 -1.06
C TYR A 251 1.12 -20.58 -2.11
N ARG A 252 0.87 -21.21 -3.26
CA ARG A 252 1.83 -21.29 -4.37
C ARG A 252 1.54 -20.27 -5.47
N HIS A 253 2.60 -19.66 -6.02
CA HIS A 253 2.57 -18.85 -7.24
C HIS A 253 3.66 -19.30 -8.21
N TYR A 254 3.33 -19.38 -9.50
CA TYR A 254 4.26 -19.82 -10.57
C TYR A 254 4.82 -18.62 -11.35
N PHE A 255 6.12 -18.69 -11.65
CA PHE A 255 6.85 -17.69 -12.40
C PHE A 255 7.51 -18.35 -13.61
N HIS A 256 7.44 -17.69 -14.76
CA HIS A 256 7.94 -18.23 -16.02
C HIS A 256 9.06 -17.39 -16.62
N HIS A 257 9.14 -16.10 -16.25
CA HIS A 257 10.11 -15.17 -16.84
C HIS A 257 10.79 -14.29 -15.78
N VAL A 258 11.49 -14.92 -14.81
CA VAL A 258 12.13 -14.23 -13.69
C VAL A 258 13.45 -13.56 -14.09
N TYR A 259 14.33 -14.31 -14.75
CA TYR A 259 15.56 -13.83 -15.35
C TYR A 259 15.57 -14.13 -16.84
N GLU A 260 16.20 -13.26 -17.61
CA GLU A 260 16.51 -13.43 -19.02
C GLU A 260 17.99 -13.20 -19.26
N ASN A 261 18.58 -13.92 -20.23
CA ASN A 261 19.96 -13.70 -20.65
C ASN A 261 19.98 -12.94 -21.97
N ARG A 262 20.61 -11.76 -21.96
CA ARG A 262 20.83 -10.94 -23.15
C ARG A 262 22.32 -10.80 -23.39
N SER A 263 22.82 -11.47 -24.41
CA SER A 263 24.23 -11.42 -24.83
C SER A 263 25.22 -11.75 -23.69
N GLY A 264 24.89 -12.75 -22.86
CA GLY A 264 25.71 -13.18 -21.72
C GLY A 264 25.45 -12.42 -20.42
N VAL A 265 24.59 -11.39 -20.44
CA VAL A 265 24.21 -10.62 -19.25
C VAL A 265 22.82 -11.05 -18.78
N TRP A 266 22.75 -11.53 -17.54
CA TRP A 266 21.48 -11.87 -16.90
C TRP A 266 20.80 -10.61 -16.36
N THR A 267 19.55 -10.39 -16.74
CA THR A 267 18.70 -9.28 -16.28
C THR A 267 17.35 -9.80 -15.81
N LEU A 268 16.67 -9.04 -14.94
CA LEU A 268 15.32 -9.39 -14.50
C LEU A 268 14.33 -9.32 -15.68
N GLY A 269 13.59 -10.41 -15.89
CA GLY A 269 12.47 -10.49 -16.81
C GLY A 269 11.17 -9.95 -16.21
N ASP A 270 10.05 -10.24 -16.86
CA ASP A 270 8.72 -9.70 -16.51
C ASP A 270 8.24 -10.13 -15.11
N ASP A 271 8.65 -11.31 -14.67
CA ASP A 271 8.32 -11.85 -13.35
C ASP A 271 9.37 -11.51 -12.29
N GLY A 272 10.50 -10.91 -12.67
CA GLY A 272 11.61 -10.63 -11.76
C GLY A 272 11.22 -9.76 -10.56
N LYS A 273 10.40 -8.73 -10.76
CA LYS A 273 9.87 -7.91 -9.64
C LYS A 273 8.69 -8.57 -8.93
N ARG A 274 7.92 -9.40 -9.66
CA ARG A 274 6.74 -10.09 -9.10
C ARG A 274 7.14 -11.19 -8.13
N SER A 275 8.25 -11.89 -8.39
CA SER A 275 8.79 -12.90 -7.47
C SER A 275 9.15 -12.30 -6.11
N ILE A 276 9.69 -11.08 -6.10
CA ILE A 276 9.98 -10.34 -4.86
C ILE A 276 8.71 -9.85 -4.17
N ALA A 277 7.75 -9.33 -4.94
CA ALA A 277 6.50 -8.82 -4.40
C ALA A 277 5.59 -9.91 -3.83
N PHE A 278 5.67 -11.13 -4.35
CA PHE A 278 4.77 -12.23 -4.01
C PHE A 278 4.78 -12.55 -2.52
N GLY A 279 5.94 -12.82 -1.92
CA GLY A 279 6.04 -13.30 -0.54
C GLY A 279 5.33 -12.39 0.48
N PRO A 280 5.80 -11.15 0.69
CA PRO A 280 5.20 -10.23 1.64
C PRO A 280 3.72 -9.93 1.38
N GLN A 281 3.32 -9.78 0.12
CA GLN A 281 1.92 -9.46 -0.21
C GLN A 281 0.98 -10.65 -0.03
N SER A 282 1.45 -11.86 -0.35
CA SER A 282 0.67 -13.09 -0.19
C SER A 282 0.52 -13.44 1.28
N ASP A 283 1.60 -13.34 2.07
CA ASP A 283 1.53 -13.52 3.52
C ASP A 283 0.60 -12.50 4.18
N ALA A 284 0.65 -11.22 3.79
CA ALA A 284 -0.28 -10.21 4.32
C ALA A 284 -1.75 -10.61 4.05
N SER A 285 -2.04 -11.16 2.87
CA SER A 285 -3.39 -11.61 2.55
C SER A 285 -3.79 -12.88 3.31
N ALA A 286 -2.84 -13.77 3.58
CA ALA A 286 -3.05 -14.95 4.40
C ALA A 286 -3.29 -14.59 5.87
N VAL A 287 -2.47 -13.72 6.46
CA VAL A 287 -2.66 -13.17 7.81
C VAL A 287 -4.04 -12.53 7.97
N GLN A 288 -4.49 -11.74 6.99
CA GLN A 288 -5.84 -11.18 7.04
C GLN A 288 -6.93 -12.28 6.97
N THR A 289 -6.67 -13.38 6.27
CA THR A 289 -7.59 -14.53 6.26
C THR A 289 -7.67 -15.17 7.65
N GLU A 290 -6.54 -15.33 8.33
CA GLU A 290 -6.52 -15.82 9.72
C GLU A 290 -7.31 -14.92 10.67
N PHE A 291 -7.21 -13.60 10.54
CA PHE A 291 -8.03 -12.67 11.32
C PHE A 291 -9.53 -12.89 11.07
N LEU A 292 -9.94 -13.03 9.80
CA LEU A 292 -11.33 -13.27 9.44
C LEU A 292 -11.85 -14.62 9.96
N LEU A 293 -11.02 -15.67 9.93
CA LEU A 293 -11.37 -16.98 10.47
C LEU A 293 -11.55 -16.93 11.99
N LYS A 294 -10.70 -16.19 12.71
CA LYS A 294 -10.86 -15.93 14.15
C LYS A 294 -12.13 -15.13 14.43
N PHE A 295 -12.40 -14.06 13.67
CA PHE A 295 -13.65 -13.30 13.81
C PHE A 295 -14.89 -14.13 13.50
N ARG A 296 -14.82 -15.06 12.55
CA ARG A 296 -15.92 -15.98 12.23
C ARG A 296 -16.28 -16.90 13.38
N GLN A 297 -15.33 -17.25 14.25
CA GLN A 297 -15.58 -18.08 15.42
C GLN A 297 -16.30 -17.31 16.53
N ASN A 298 -16.29 -15.98 16.49
CA ASN A 298 -16.93 -15.13 17.49
C ASN A 298 -18.37 -14.81 17.05
N PRO A 299 -19.40 -15.29 17.79
CA PRO A 299 -20.80 -15.13 17.39
C PRO A 299 -21.30 -13.68 17.45
N GLU A 300 -20.65 -12.80 18.21
CA GLU A 300 -21.03 -11.38 18.31
C GLU A 300 -20.38 -10.55 17.19
N ILE A 301 -19.16 -10.90 16.78
CA ILE A 301 -18.41 -10.17 15.73
C ILE A 301 -18.76 -10.64 14.33
N TYR A 302 -18.93 -11.95 14.12
CA TYR A 302 -19.18 -12.51 12.78
C TYR A 302 -20.38 -11.86 12.07
N PRO A 303 -21.55 -11.66 12.72
CA PRO A 303 -22.70 -10.99 12.10
C PRO A 303 -22.45 -9.51 11.78
N CYS A 304 -21.41 -8.89 12.36
CA CYS A 304 -21.06 -7.49 12.16
C CYS A 304 -20.10 -7.27 10.97
N LEU A 305 -19.41 -8.31 10.46
CA LEU A 305 -18.45 -8.16 9.35
C LEU A 305 -19.15 -7.69 8.06
N ARG A 306 -18.58 -6.69 7.37
CA ARG A 306 -19.19 -6.13 6.14
C ARG A 306 -18.22 -6.01 4.98
N LEU A 307 -17.00 -5.55 5.25
CA LEU A 307 -16.12 -5.11 4.20
C LEU A 307 -14.65 -5.40 4.51
N ILE A 308 -13.90 -5.73 3.46
CA ILE A 308 -12.44 -5.81 3.47
C ILE A 308 -11.93 -4.79 2.45
N VAL A 309 -11.01 -3.91 2.87
CA VAL A 309 -10.34 -2.94 2.00
C VAL A 309 -8.84 -3.02 2.24
N HIS A 310 -8.11 -3.61 1.30
CA HIS A 310 -6.68 -3.92 1.48
C HIS A 310 -6.45 -4.79 2.74
N ASP A 311 -5.80 -4.26 3.76
CA ASP A 311 -5.55 -4.83 5.09
C ASP A 311 -6.63 -4.49 6.12
N GLU A 312 -7.45 -3.46 5.86
CA GLU A 312 -8.54 -3.00 6.74
C GLU A 312 -9.75 -3.96 6.72
N ILE A 313 -10.25 -4.33 7.90
CA ILE A 313 -11.48 -5.10 8.10
C ILE A 313 -12.53 -4.19 8.76
N ALA A 314 -13.62 -3.91 8.05
CA ALA A 314 -14.69 -3.02 8.48
C ALA A 314 -15.97 -3.79 8.86
N SER A 315 -16.57 -3.37 9.97
CA SER A 315 -17.75 -3.99 10.58
C SER A 315 -18.81 -2.94 10.90
N LEU A 316 -20.08 -3.30 10.72
CA LEU A 316 -21.21 -2.52 11.25
C LEU A 316 -21.62 -3.12 12.59
N VAL A 317 -21.40 -2.39 13.67
CA VAL A 317 -21.55 -2.88 15.04
C VAL A 317 -22.67 -2.13 15.75
N PRO A 318 -23.62 -2.82 16.42
CA PRO A 318 -24.61 -2.18 17.28
C PRO A 318 -23.93 -1.29 18.33
N ARG A 319 -24.50 -0.11 18.61
CA ARG A 319 -23.89 0.89 19.51
C ARG A 319 -23.52 0.34 20.89
N ASN A 320 -24.34 -0.58 21.43
CA ASN A 320 -24.09 -1.22 22.73
C ASN A 320 -22.95 -2.26 22.72
N MET A 321 -22.42 -2.63 21.54
CA MET A 321 -21.33 -3.60 21.39
C MET A 321 -20.02 -2.98 20.86
N VAL A 322 -19.97 -1.66 20.67
CA VAL A 322 -18.82 -0.99 20.05
C VAL A 322 -17.54 -1.21 20.87
N ASP A 323 -17.58 -1.01 22.18
CA ASP A 323 -16.41 -1.20 23.06
C ASP A 323 -15.91 -2.65 23.02
N TYR A 324 -16.83 -3.61 23.04
CA TYR A 324 -16.49 -5.03 22.89
C TYR A 324 -15.82 -5.31 21.53
N ALA A 325 -16.38 -4.77 20.45
CA ALA A 325 -15.83 -4.96 19.11
C ALA A 325 -14.45 -4.31 18.93
N ILE A 326 -14.21 -3.16 19.57
CA ILE A 326 -12.89 -2.51 19.57
C ILE A 326 -11.84 -3.44 20.18
N GLU A 327 -12.10 -3.92 21.40
CA GLU A 327 -11.16 -4.78 22.12
C GLU A 327 -10.92 -6.10 21.40
N GLU A 328 -11.98 -6.75 20.92
CA GLU A 328 -11.86 -8.04 20.25
C GLU A 328 -11.13 -7.91 18.90
N LYS A 329 -11.43 -6.87 18.10
CA LYS A 329 -10.70 -6.61 16.85
C LYS A 329 -9.23 -6.36 17.09
N HIS A 330 -8.89 -5.49 18.04
CA HIS A 330 -7.51 -5.21 18.39
C HIS A 330 -6.78 -6.47 18.87
N LYS A 331 -7.40 -7.22 19.80
CA LYS A 331 -6.84 -8.47 20.33
C LYS A 331 -6.56 -9.50 19.23
N VAL A 332 -7.49 -9.71 18.31
CA VAL A 332 -7.31 -10.68 17.21
C VAL A 332 -6.21 -10.23 16.25
N MET A 333 -6.17 -8.94 15.89
CA MET A 333 -5.21 -8.43 14.89
C MET A 333 -3.80 -8.21 15.44
N THR A 334 -3.63 -8.13 16.75
CA THR A 334 -2.32 -8.05 17.43
C THR A 334 -1.81 -9.41 17.92
N ALA A 335 -2.61 -10.47 17.80
CA ALA A 335 -2.21 -11.82 18.19
C ALA A 335 -1.02 -12.33 17.36
N PRO A 336 -0.08 -13.08 17.97
CA PRO A 336 0.98 -13.76 17.25
C PRO A 336 0.44 -14.69 16.15
N ILE A 337 1.15 -14.74 15.02
CA ILE A 337 0.86 -15.62 13.88
C ILE A 337 1.79 -16.83 13.91
N PRO A 338 1.29 -18.05 14.19
CA PRO A 338 2.11 -19.26 14.31
C PRO A 338 2.92 -19.58 13.05
N GLU A 339 2.31 -19.45 11.87
CA GLU A 339 2.92 -19.71 10.56
C GLU A 339 4.11 -18.77 10.28
N LEU A 340 4.14 -17.61 10.94
CA LEU A 340 5.22 -16.64 10.87
C LEU A 340 6.13 -16.67 12.11
N GLY A 341 6.20 -17.81 12.80
CA GLY A 341 7.07 -18.00 13.96
C GLY A 341 6.69 -17.13 15.16
N GLY A 342 5.42 -16.80 15.31
CA GLY A 342 4.91 -15.93 16.38
C GLY A 342 5.06 -14.44 16.12
N LEU A 343 5.33 -14.02 14.87
CA LEU A 343 5.33 -12.61 14.49
C LEU A 343 3.96 -11.99 14.77
N SER A 344 3.95 -10.80 15.37
CA SER A 344 2.76 -9.98 15.61
C SER A 344 2.87 -8.62 14.92
N PHE A 345 1.72 -7.99 14.68
CA PHE A 345 1.58 -6.67 14.08
C PHE A 345 0.87 -5.71 15.06
N GLY A 346 1.06 -4.41 14.90
CA GLY A 346 0.19 -3.42 15.55
C GLY A 346 -1.17 -3.36 14.84
N ALA A 347 -2.19 -2.79 15.48
CA ALA A 347 -3.50 -2.61 14.84
C ALA A 347 -4.17 -1.30 15.27
N GLU A 348 -4.54 -0.48 14.28
CA GLU A 348 -5.30 0.76 14.50
C GLU A 348 -6.80 0.43 14.37
N VAL A 349 -7.57 0.65 15.44
CA VAL A 349 -9.02 0.51 15.43
C VAL A 349 -9.67 1.88 15.41
N SER A 350 -10.57 2.09 14.46
CA SER A 350 -11.28 3.35 14.28
C SER A 350 -12.79 3.16 14.31
N VAL A 351 -13.52 4.17 14.80
CA VAL A 351 -14.97 4.17 14.93
C VAL A 351 -15.57 5.43 14.33
N GLY A 352 -16.73 5.31 13.67
CA GLY A 352 -17.40 6.47 13.10
C GLY A 352 -18.80 6.18 12.54
N PRO A 353 -19.58 7.23 12.24
CA PRO A 353 -20.90 7.09 11.63
C PRO A 353 -20.83 6.73 10.13
N SER A 354 -19.70 7.01 9.48
CA SER A 354 -19.43 6.70 8.08
C SER A 354 -17.97 6.29 7.88
N LEU A 355 -17.63 5.65 6.76
CA LEU A 355 -16.23 5.32 6.43
C LEU A 355 -15.34 6.55 6.18
N GLY A 356 -15.93 7.75 6.05
CA GLY A 356 -15.23 9.03 5.86
C GLY A 356 -15.04 9.85 7.14
N GLU A 357 -15.64 9.40 8.25
CA GLU A 357 -15.68 10.07 9.55
C GLU A 357 -15.23 9.12 10.67
N LEU A 358 -14.27 8.27 10.37
CA LEU A 358 -13.64 7.35 11.32
C LEU A 358 -12.63 8.11 12.18
N GLU A 359 -12.68 7.88 13.49
CA GLU A 359 -11.71 8.37 14.46
C GLU A 359 -10.98 7.20 15.10
N VAL A 360 -9.66 7.30 15.21
CA VAL A 360 -8.82 6.29 15.86
C VAL A 360 -9.12 6.29 17.36
N VAL A 361 -9.56 5.14 17.86
CA VAL A 361 -9.89 4.96 19.29
C VAL A 361 -8.91 4.02 20.00
N ARG A 362 -8.13 3.22 19.25
CA ARG A 362 -7.15 2.28 19.79
C ARG A 362 -6.02 1.99 18.78
N THR A 363 -4.80 1.80 19.27
CA THR A 363 -3.57 1.52 18.48
C THR A 363 -2.71 0.46 19.14
#